data_AF-A0A7I0HQ15-F1
#
_entry.id   AF-A0A7I0HQ15-F1
#
_cell.length_a   1.000
_cell.length_b   1.000
_cell.length_c   1.000
_cell.angle_alpha   90.00
_cell.angle_beta   90.00
_cell.angle_gamma   90.00
#
_symmetry.space_group_name_H-M   'P 1'
#
loop_
_entity.id
_entity.type
_entity.pdbx_description
1 polymer ?
#
loop_
_entity_poly.entity_id
_entity_poly.type
_entity_poly.pdbx_seq_one_letter_code
_entity_poly.pdbx_strand_id
1 'polypeptide(L)'
;MVQPIEPTKNSVLKPEHLRRPKEPILIIEDKKENQVLLEGICKKIGAAYEVAENGELALEMAKKKQYSLYLVDLMMPVVDGKTFIAEQRKIEPRAVFIVQTAIDQTEEIIEIMKMGVYDYLIKPLHVEIVADRLEKTLEYVYLKRMEALLIDEESKELKSQLEWLNYKESHRKTNEVNAELNSILNLKTTLMQGSGLGVLTSIIDSIEKIKKEENGNYLIPKEYWDIISENQDHNKSMLKGLDLAVETIQSHLKLQKVSSETLLAILPDIVKDFENELEEKEIKVNLPVVKQTVTLEVDLNYFKIILHEIFTNGIKYSKTKSNFDIFVTFVDGYFCLSAKNNIIDDDYAKHLLHSEKKLVEPFYRIHPPVESFYQKEKFSLGLGLTMVDFLLHKHNGMFFIRNAIDHTTEIKASCVIAEVFLPIQT
;
A
#
# COMPACT_ATOMS: atom_id res chain seq x y z
N MET A 1 -35.02 -28.94 6.51
CA MET A 1 -34.17 -29.16 5.32
C MET A 1 -33.04 -28.14 5.35
N VAL A 2 -31.91 -28.54 5.92
CA VAL A 2 -30.59 -27.90 5.79
C VAL A 2 -29.67 -29.10 5.59
N GLN A 3 -29.00 -29.18 4.44
CA GLN A 3 -28.06 -30.26 4.19
C GLN A 3 -26.82 -30.07 5.07
N PRO A 4 -26.29 -31.12 5.71
CA PRO A 4 -25.02 -31.04 6.41
C PRO A 4 -23.90 -30.93 5.36
N ILE A 5 -23.02 -29.95 5.55
CA ILE A 5 -21.76 -29.88 4.82
C ILE A 5 -20.91 -31.05 5.33
N GLU A 6 -20.70 -32.05 4.47
CA GLU A 6 -19.80 -33.15 4.77
C GLU A 6 -18.39 -32.61 5.00
N PRO A 7 -17.69 -33.08 6.05
CA PRO A 7 -16.27 -32.79 6.19
C PRO A 7 -15.56 -33.40 4.99
N THR A 8 -15.01 -32.54 4.13
CA THR A 8 -14.16 -32.96 3.03
C THR A 8 -13.06 -33.85 3.60
N LYS A 9 -13.13 -35.13 3.20
CA LYS A 9 -12.18 -36.18 3.57
C LYS A 9 -10.77 -35.62 3.49
N ASN A 10 -10.10 -35.55 4.64
CA ASN A 10 -8.65 -35.63 4.72
C ASN A 10 -8.24 -36.87 3.94
N SER A 11 -7.90 -36.68 2.66
CA SER A 11 -7.18 -37.68 1.90
C SER A 11 -5.82 -37.76 2.55
N VAL A 12 -5.66 -38.78 3.39
CA VAL A 12 -4.39 -39.32 3.87
C VAL A 12 -3.33 -39.08 2.79
N LEU A 13 -2.37 -38.22 3.09
CA LEU A 13 -1.24 -37.86 2.24
C LEU A 13 -0.62 -39.16 1.72
N LYS A 14 -0.66 -39.37 0.40
CA LYS A 14 0.07 -40.44 -0.27
C LYS A 14 1.58 -40.16 -0.13
N PRO A 15 2.42 -41.19 -0.01
CA PRO A 15 3.84 -41.00 0.27
C PRO A 15 4.52 -40.26 -0.88
N GLU A 16 5.31 -39.24 -0.50
CA GLU A 16 6.47 -38.72 -1.23
C GLU A 16 6.23 -38.20 -2.65
N HIS A 17 5.95 -36.89 -2.77
CA HIS A 17 6.33 -36.17 -3.99
C HIS A 17 7.86 -36.28 -4.12
N LEU A 18 8.35 -37.13 -5.03
CA LEU A 18 9.77 -37.16 -5.39
C LEU A 18 10.20 -35.72 -5.69
N ARG A 19 11.11 -35.17 -4.88
CA ARG A 19 11.68 -33.82 -5.03
C ARG A 19 12.54 -33.78 -6.28
N ARG A 20 11.91 -33.74 -7.46
CA ARG A 20 12.60 -33.83 -8.74
C ARG A 20 12.08 -32.79 -9.71
N PRO A 21 12.97 -32.22 -10.54
CA PRO A 21 12.57 -31.38 -11.66
C PRO A 21 11.79 -32.18 -12.71
N LYS A 22 10.98 -31.48 -13.52
CA LYS A 22 10.10 -32.12 -14.53
C LYS A 22 10.81 -32.38 -15.85
N GLU A 23 11.87 -31.64 -16.11
CA GLU A 23 12.64 -31.69 -17.35
C GLU A 23 13.49 -32.97 -17.40
N PRO A 24 13.75 -33.51 -18.60
CA PRO A 24 14.51 -34.74 -18.74
C PRO A 24 16.00 -34.59 -18.38
N ILE A 25 16.65 -35.72 -18.16
CA ILE A 25 18.12 -35.84 -18.13
C ILE A 25 18.61 -35.95 -19.58
N LEU A 26 19.63 -35.18 -19.97
CA LEU A 26 20.31 -35.39 -21.26
C LEU A 26 21.51 -36.30 -21.06
N ILE A 27 21.46 -37.48 -21.66
CA ILE A 27 22.57 -38.44 -21.69
C ILE A 27 23.40 -38.16 -22.95
N ILE A 28 24.70 -37.92 -22.79
CA ILE A 28 25.62 -37.64 -23.89
C ILE A 28 26.72 -38.71 -23.89
N GLU A 29 26.60 -39.67 -24.80
CA GLU A 29 27.42 -40.88 -24.82
C GLU A 29 27.44 -41.45 -26.24
N ASP A 30 28.60 -41.81 -26.77
CA ASP A 30 28.77 -42.29 -28.14
C ASP A 30 28.58 -43.80 -28.29
N LYS A 31 28.83 -44.58 -27.22
CA LYS A 31 28.70 -46.05 -27.27
C LYS A 31 27.29 -46.52 -26.93
N LYS A 32 26.69 -47.27 -27.85
CA LYS A 32 25.32 -47.80 -27.70
C LYS A 32 25.12 -48.63 -26.44
N GLU A 33 26.12 -49.41 -26.04
CA GLU A 33 26.08 -50.25 -24.84
C GLU A 33 25.92 -49.41 -23.56
N ASN A 34 26.68 -48.32 -23.45
CA ASN A 34 26.62 -47.40 -22.32
C ASN A 34 25.31 -46.61 -22.32
N GLN A 35 24.82 -46.18 -23.49
CA GLN A 35 23.50 -45.56 -23.61
C GLN A 35 22.42 -46.48 -23.03
N VAL A 36 22.34 -47.74 -23.47
CA VAL A 36 21.32 -48.70 -23.00
C VAL A 36 21.37 -48.91 -21.49
N LEU A 37 22.57 -48.97 -20.89
CA LEU A 37 22.74 -49.05 -19.44
C LEU A 37 22.16 -47.82 -18.72
N LEU A 38 22.55 -46.62 -19.17
CA LEU A 38 22.12 -45.36 -18.57
C LEU A 38 20.62 -45.11 -18.73
N GLU A 39 20.07 -45.45 -19.89
CA GLU A 39 18.64 -45.47 -20.14
C GLU A 39 17.90 -46.40 -19.17
N GLY A 40 18.43 -47.61 -18.95
CA GLY A 40 17.89 -48.57 -18.00
C GLY A 40 17.88 -48.03 -16.56
N ILE A 41 18.94 -47.31 -16.17
CA ILE A 41 19.05 -46.67 -14.86
C ILE A 41 18.03 -45.53 -14.74
N CYS A 42 17.93 -44.64 -15.73
CA CYS A 42 16.93 -43.56 -15.75
C CYS A 42 15.50 -44.11 -15.66
N LYS A 43 15.20 -45.19 -16.38
CA LYS A 43 13.91 -45.91 -16.27
C LYS A 43 13.67 -46.46 -14.87
N LYS A 44 14.69 -47.09 -14.26
CA LYS A 44 14.60 -47.67 -12.90
C LYS A 44 14.28 -46.61 -11.86
N ILE A 45 14.90 -45.44 -11.95
CA ILE A 45 14.62 -44.32 -11.04
C ILE A 45 13.35 -43.55 -11.43
N GLY A 46 12.77 -43.80 -12.61
CA GLY A 46 11.57 -43.08 -13.07
C GLY A 46 11.84 -41.64 -13.53
N ALA A 47 13.06 -41.34 -13.99
CA ALA A 47 13.41 -40.05 -14.57
C ALA A 47 13.22 -40.07 -16.09
N ALA A 48 12.62 -39.01 -16.64
CA ALA A 48 12.59 -38.80 -18.09
C ALA A 48 14.01 -38.53 -18.60
N TYR A 49 14.33 -39.02 -19.78
CA TYR A 49 15.66 -38.85 -20.37
C TYR A 49 15.58 -38.69 -21.89
N GLU A 50 16.59 -38.05 -22.45
CA GLU A 50 16.88 -38.01 -23.88
C GLU A 50 18.36 -38.34 -24.10
N VAL A 51 18.72 -38.79 -25.30
CA VAL A 51 20.09 -39.24 -25.61
C VAL A 51 20.63 -38.45 -26.78
N ALA A 52 21.87 -37.98 -26.66
CA ALA A 52 22.68 -37.41 -27.71
C ALA A 52 23.92 -38.28 -27.93
N GLU A 53 24.24 -38.59 -29.19
CA GLU A 53 25.34 -39.50 -29.54
C GLU A 53 26.71 -38.81 -29.58
N ASN A 54 26.75 -37.49 -29.46
CA ASN A 54 27.98 -36.67 -29.39
C ASN A 54 27.67 -35.28 -28.81
N GLY A 55 28.73 -34.50 -28.53
CA GLY A 55 28.60 -33.16 -27.95
C GLY A 55 27.94 -32.13 -28.88
N GLU A 56 28.01 -32.29 -30.21
CA GLU A 56 27.40 -31.37 -31.18
C GLU A 56 25.87 -31.49 -31.15
N LEU A 57 25.35 -32.71 -31.26
CA LEU A 57 23.92 -33.01 -31.12
C LEU A 57 23.40 -32.57 -29.74
N ALA A 58 24.19 -32.77 -28.69
CA ALA A 58 23.81 -32.34 -27.35
C ALA A 58 23.65 -30.81 -27.25
N LEU A 59 24.53 -30.03 -27.87
CA LEU A 59 24.39 -28.56 -27.93
C LEU A 59 23.15 -28.15 -28.72
N GLU A 60 22.83 -28.83 -29.83
CA GLU A 60 21.60 -28.55 -30.58
C GLU A 60 20.34 -28.86 -29.77
N MET A 61 20.35 -29.95 -29.01
CA MET A 61 19.25 -30.35 -28.14
C MET A 61 19.09 -29.36 -26.97
N ALA A 62 20.19 -28.99 -26.31
CA ALA A 62 20.21 -28.04 -25.19
C ALA A 62 19.78 -26.62 -25.59
N LYS A 63 19.93 -26.23 -26.86
CA LYS A 63 19.37 -24.97 -27.39
C LYS A 63 17.85 -25.00 -27.54
N LYS A 64 17.26 -26.18 -27.80
CA LYS A 64 15.82 -26.34 -28.08
C LYS A 64 15.02 -26.61 -26.82
N LYS A 65 15.61 -27.28 -25.83
CA LYS A 65 14.96 -27.72 -24.60
C LYS A 65 15.88 -27.54 -23.40
N GLN A 66 15.27 -27.27 -22.25
CA GLN A 66 15.98 -27.31 -20.97
C GLN A 66 16.02 -28.73 -20.43
N TYR A 67 17.13 -29.05 -19.76
CA TYR A 67 17.34 -30.33 -19.12
C TYR A 67 17.58 -30.12 -17.63
N SER A 68 17.21 -31.10 -16.84
CA SER A 68 17.43 -31.08 -15.39
C SER A 68 18.89 -31.35 -15.02
N LEU A 69 19.55 -32.16 -15.84
CA LEU A 69 20.89 -32.67 -15.62
C LEU A 69 21.48 -33.12 -16.96
N TYR A 70 22.77 -32.82 -17.16
CA TYR A 70 23.57 -33.31 -18.28
C TYR A 70 24.49 -34.43 -17.77
N LEU A 71 24.35 -35.63 -18.31
CA LEU A 71 25.20 -36.77 -18.02
C LEU A 71 26.17 -36.97 -19.18
N VAL A 72 27.44 -36.63 -18.99
CA VAL A 72 28.38 -36.36 -20.10
C VAL A 72 29.55 -37.33 -20.08
N ASP A 73 29.75 -38.11 -21.13
CA ASP A 73 31.03 -38.78 -21.35
C ASP A 73 32.10 -37.76 -21.79
N LEU A 74 33.29 -37.80 -21.19
CA LEU A 74 34.39 -36.94 -21.61
C LEU A 74 34.99 -37.35 -22.96
N MET A 75 34.95 -38.64 -23.28
CA MET A 75 35.68 -39.21 -24.41
C MET A 75 34.71 -39.58 -25.52
N MET A 76 34.38 -38.61 -26.39
CA MET A 76 33.46 -38.80 -27.52
C MET A 76 34.03 -38.20 -28.82
N PRO A 77 33.63 -38.72 -30.00
CA PRO A 77 34.00 -38.13 -31.29
C PRO A 77 33.31 -36.77 -31.52
N VAL A 78 33.84 -36.01 -32.48
CA VAL A 78 33.35 -34.70 -32.94
C VAL A 78 33.56 -33.57 -31.92
N VAL A 79 32.71 -33.47 -30.91
CA VAL A 79 32.82 -32.49 -29.80
C VAL A 79 32.93 -33.29 -28.51
N ASP A 80 34.05 -33.12 -27.81
CA ASP A 80 34.33 -33.82 -26.57
C ASP A 80 33.51 -33.26 -25.38
N GLY A 81 33.41 -34.04 -24.31
CA GLY A 81 32.60 -33.67 -23.15
C GLY A 81 33.10 -32.40 -22.46
N LYS A 82 34.43 -32.15 -22.46
CA LYS A 82 35.01 -30.94 -21.88
C LYS A 82 34.57 -29.69 -22.65
N THR A 83 34.63 -29.71 -23.98
CA THR A 83 34.19 -28.60 -24.84
C THR A 83 32.68 -28.39 -24.71
N PHE A 84 31.89 -29.46 -24.66
CA PHE A 84 30.44 -29.37 -24.41
C PHE A 84 30.12 -28.62 -23.12
N ILE A 85 30.75 -29.01 -22.00
CA ILE A 85 30.52 -28.38 -20.69
C ILE A 85 30.87 -26.89 -20.75
N ALA A 86 32.00 -26.54 -21.36
CA ALA A 86 32.44 -25.16 -21.47
C ALA A 86 31.46 -24.29 -22.28
N GLU A 87 30.98 -24.80 -23.42
CA GLU A 87 30.01 -24.10 -24.26
C GLU A 87 28.63 -23.99 -23.60
N GLN A 88 28.11 -25.09 -23.04
CA GLN A 88 26.81 -25.08 -22.38
C GLN A 88 26.81 -24.18 -21.15
N ARG A 89 27.93 -24.07 -20.41
CA ARG A 89 28.04 -23.16 -19.27
C ARG A 89 27.91 -21.69 -19.65
N LYS A 90 28.38 -21.28 -20.83
CA LYS A 90 28.23 -19.91 -21.33
C LYS A 90 26.76 -19.56 -21.58
N ILE A 91 25.97 -20.54 -22.02
CA ILE A 91 24.55 -20.38 -22.33
C ILE A 91 23.70 -20.51 -21.05
N GLU A 92 24.00 -21.51 -20.24
CA GLU A 92 23.30 -21.84 -19.01
C GLU A 92 24.31 -21.96 -17.85
N PRO A 93 24.65 -20.84 -17.17
CA PRO A 93 25.64 -20.85 -16.09
C PRO A 93 25.29 -21.81 -14.94
N ARG A 94 23.99 -22.04 -14.72
CA ARG A 94 23.44 -22.90 -13.67
C ARG A 94 23.23 -24.35 -14.09
N ALA A 95 23.62 -24.74 -15.31
CA ALA A 95 23.50 -26.12 -15.77
C ALA A 95 24.22 -27.09 -14.82
N VAL A 96 23.61 -28.22 -14.53
CA VAL A 96 24.18 -29.23 -13.63
C VAL A 96 24.70 -30.37 -14.48
N PHE A 97 25.96 -30.75 -14.26
CA PHE A 97 26.65 -31.78 -15.04
C PHE A 97 27.14 -32.89 -14.12
N ILE A 98 26.89 -34.14 -14.50
CA ILE A 98 27.62 -35.30 -14.00
C ILE A 98 28.46 -35.84 -15.14
N VAL A 99 29.73 -36.02 -14.87
CA VAL A 99 30.69 -36.48 -15.88
C VAL A 99 30.94 -37.98 -15.74
N GLN A 100 31.10 -38.68 -16.85
CA GLN A 100 31.56 -40.06 -16.89
C GLN A 100 32.94 -40.13 -17.51
N THR A 101 33.85 -40.87 -16.88
CA THR A 101 35.24 -40.94 -17.34
C THR A 101 35.86 -42.31 -17.06
N ALA A 102 36.79 -42.72 -17.92
CA ALA A 102 37.66 -43.89 -17.68
C ALA A 102 38.93 -43.53 -16.87
N ILE A 103 39.12 -42.24 -16.59
CA ILE A 103 40.26 -41.70 -15.86
C ILE A 103 40.00 -41.83 -14.36
N ASP A 104 40.94 -42.46 -13.65
CA ASP A 104 40.91 -42.63 -12.19
C ASP A 104 42.05 -41.88 -11.46
N GLN A 105 42.87 -41.12 -12.20
CA GLN A 105 43.96 -40.32 -11.66
C GLN A 105 43.43 -39.07 -10.94
N THR A 106 43.97 -38.80 -9.75
CA THR A 106 43.47 -37.75 -8.85
C THR A 106 43.64 -36.36 -9.45
N GLU A 107 44.74 -36.11 -10.15
CA GLU A 107 45.06 -34.83 -10.78
C GLU A 107 44.04 -34.46 -11.87
N GLU A 108 43.67 -35.42 -12.73
CA GLU A 108 42.71 -35.20 -13.81
C GLU A 108 41.27 -35.04 -13.27
N ILE A 109 40.90 -35.73 -12.20
CA ILE A 109 39.61 -35.54 -11.51
C ILE A 109 39.50 -34.12 -10.94
N ILE A 110 40.59 -33.59 -10.36
CA ILE A 110 40.63 -32.21 -9.86
C ILE A 110 40.39 -31.21 -11.00
N GLU A 111 40.96 -31.45 -12.18
CA GLU A 111 40.73 -30.59 -13.35
C GLU A 111 39.26 -30.61 -13.80
N ILE A 112 38.63 -31.78 -13.82
CA ILE A 112 37.20 -31.93 -14.14
C ILE A 112 36.34 -31.17 -13.14
N MET A 113 36.61 -31.29 -11.85
CA MET A 113 35.87 -30.57 -10.80
C MET A 113 36.03 -29.05 -10.90
N LYS A 114 37.20 -28.55 -11.32
CA LYS A 114 37.43 -27.11 -11.57
C LYS A 114 36.56 -26.54 -12.70
N MET A 115 35.98 -27.38 -13.55
CA MET A 115 35.01 -26.97 -14.59
C MET A 115 33.60 -26.71 -14.03
N GLY A 116 33.41 -26.87 -12.71
CA GLY A 116 32.13 -26.62 -12.04
C GLY A 116 31.09 -27.73 -12.27
N VAL A 117 31.54 -28.95 -12.53
CA VAL A 117 30.65 -30.12 -12.60
C VAL A 117 30.18 -30.49 -11.18
N TYR A 118 28.98 -31.03 -11.08
CA TYR A 118 28.39 -31.38 -9.79
C TYR A 118 29.01 -32.65 -9.22
N ASP A 119 29.23 -33.66 -10.07
CA ASP A 119 29.81 -34.93 -9.68
C ASP A 119 30.47 -35.64 -10.88
N TYR A 120 31.18 -36.74 -10.60
CA TYR A 120 31.77 -37.60 -11.63
C TYR A 120 31.53 -39.09 -11.33
N LEU A 121 31.57 -39.90 -12.39
CA LEU A 121 31.36 -41.34 -12.37
C LEU A 121 32.54 -42.01 -13.10
N ILE A 122 33.27 -42.86 -12.40
CA ILE A 122 34.38 -43.64 -12.97
C ILE A 122 33.80 -44.90 -13.64
N LYS A 123 34.18 -45.16 -14.90
CA LYS A 123 33.84 -46.39 -15.63
C LYS A 123 34.72 -47.56 -15.09
N PRO A 124 34.19 -48.78 -14.91
CA PRO A 124 32.88 -49.27 -15.34
C PRO A 124 31.73 -48.79 -14.42
N LEU A 125 30.60 -48.43 -15.03
CA LEU A 125 29.45 -47.85 -14.33
C LEU A 125 28.66 -48.93 -13.57
N HIS A 126 28.56 -48.79 -12.26
CA HIS A 126 27.71 -49.64 -11.42
C HIS A 126 26.32 -49.02 -11.25
N VAL A 127 25.28 -49.80 -11.57
CA VAL A 127 23.86 -49.38 -11.56
C VAL A 127 23.46 -48.68 -10.26
N GLU A 128 23.85 -49.21 -9.11
CA GLU A 128 23.47 -48.65 -7.79
C GLU A 128 24.13 -47.30 -7.53
N ILE A 129 25.42 -47.16 -7.88
CA ILE A 129 26.17 -45.91 -7.71
C ILE A 129 25.59 -44.83 -8.61
N VAL A 130 25.37 -45.14 -9.89
CA VAL A 130 24.81 -44.16 -10.84
C VAL A 130 23.40 -43.74 -10.42
N ALA A 131 22.55 -44.69 -10.01
CA ALA A 131 21.21 -44.37 -9.54
C ALA A 131 21.25 -43.40 -8.34
N ASP A 132 22.03 -43.71 -7.29
CA ASP A 132 22.17 -42.85 -6.11
C ASP A 132 22.67 -41.44 -6.47
N ARG A 133 23.67 -41.32 -7.35
CA ARG A 133 24.17 -40.02 -7.80
C ARG A 133 23.12 -39.23 -8.58
N LEU A 134 22.39 -39.88 -9.48
CA LEU A 134 21.32 -39.22 -10.24
C LEU A 134 20.21 -38.73 -9.32
N GLU A 135 19.77 -39.53 -8.33
CA GLU A 135 18.70 -39.14 -7.41
C GLU A 135 19.08 -37.93 -6.56
N LYS A 136 20.27 -37.93 -5.95
CA LYS A 136 20.78 -36.80 -5.16
C LYS A 136 20.92 -35.53 -6.00
N THR A 137 21.37 -35.67 -7.23
CA THR A 137 21.57 -34.54 -8.14
C THR A 137 20.24 -33.93 -8.57
N LEU A 138 19.23 -34.77 -8.88
CA LEU A 138 17.89 -34.30 -9.21
C LEU A 138 17.23 -33.59 -8.01
N GLU A 139 17.42 -34.08 -6.79
CA GLU A 139 16.94 -33.38 -5.59
C GLU A 139 17.62 -32.02 -5.41
N TYR A 140 18.94 -31.96 -5.59
CA TYR A 140 19.68 -30.69 -5.54
C TYR A 140 19.14 -29.67 -6.57
N VAL A 141 18.92 -30.10 -7.81
CA VAL A 141 18.36 -29.24 -8.89
C VAL A 141 16.97 -28.74 -8.51
N TYR A 142 16.12 -29.61 -7.97
CA TYR A 142 14.79 -29.23 -7.51
C TYR A 142 14.82 -28.17 -6.42
N LEU A 143 15.63 -28.38 -5.38
CA LEU A 143 15.74 -27.45 -4.24
C LEU A 143 16.27 -26.08 -4.67
N LYS A 144 17.30 -26.05 -5.53
CA LYS A 144 17.86 -24.79 -6.04
C LYS A 144 16.87 -24.00 -6.89
N ARG A 145 16.02 -24.67 -7.65
CA ARG A 145 14.96 -24.00 -8.42
C ARG A 145 13.85 -23.47 -7.51
N MET A 146 13.49 -24.20 -6.47
CA MET A 146 12.52 -23.75 -5.47
C MET A 146 13.00 -22.48 -4.74
N GLU A 147 14.27 -22.48 -4.29
CA GLU A 147 14.90 -21.32 -3.66
C GLU A 147 14.86 -20.09 -4.56
N ALA A 148 15.18 -20.24 -5.85
CA ALA A 148 15.13 -19.15 -6.81
C ALA A 148 13.71 -18.60 -7.04
N LEU A 149 12.68 -19.46 -7.00
CA LEU A 149 11.28 -19.05 -7.12
C LEU A 149 10.81 -18.25 -5.90
N LEU A 150 11.13 -18.72 -4.70
CA LEU A 150 10.76 -18.03 -3.45
C LEU A 150 11.40 -16.64 -3.35
N ILE A 151 12.68 -16.53 -3.72
CA ILE A 151 13.40 -15.24 -3.74
C ILE A 151 12.78 -14.29 -4.77
N ASP A 152 12.33 -14.78 -5.93
CA ASP A 152 11.68 -13.94 -6.94
C ASP A 152 10.31 -13.42 -6.48
N GLU A 153 9.53 -14.26 -5.80
CA GLU A 153 8.25 -13.84 -5.19
C GLU A 153 8.46 -12.77 -4.11
N GLU A 154 9.40 -12.99 -3.19
CA GLU A 154 9.72 -12.03 -2.12
C GLU A 154 10.27 -10.71 -2.70
N SER A 155 11.09 -10.80 -3.75
CA SER A 155 11.65 -9.63 -4.44
C SER A 155 10.57 -8.81 -5.17
N LYS A 156 9.56 -9.47 -5.76
CA LYS A 156 8.43 -8.79 -6.41
C LYS A 156 7.57 -8.04 -5.40
N GLU A 157 7.29 -8.67 -4.26
CA GLU A 157 6.53 -8.07 -3.18
C GLU A 157 7.26 -6.83 -2.63
N LEU A 158 8.55 -6.97 -2.29
CA LEU A 158 9.36 -5.85 -1.80
C LEU A 158 9.46 -4.71 -2.82
N LYS A 159 9.58 -5.04 -4.11
CA LYS A 159 9.63 -4.03 -5.18
C LYS A 159 8.31 -3.27 -5.30
N SER A 160 7.16 -3.94 -5.18
CA SER A 160 5.86 -3.29 -5.18
C SER A 160 5.70 -2.33 -3.98
N GLN A 161 6.14 -2.76 -2.79
CA GLN A 161 6.15 -1.92 -1.59
C GLN A 161 7.05 -0.69 -1.75
N LEU A 162 8.24 -0.85 -2.33
CA LEU A 162 9.16 0.25 -2.62
C LEU A 162 8.61 1.20 -3.70
N GLU A 163 7.97 0.69 -4.74
CA GLU A 163 7.32 1.51 -5.77
C GLU A 163 6.18 2.34 -5.17
N TRP A 164 5.38 1.76 -4.28
CA TRP A 164 4.36 2.48 -3.53
C TRP A 164 4.97 3.55 -2.61
N LEU A 165 6.07 3.24 -1.92
CA LEU A 165 6.72 4.18 -0.99
C LEU A 165 7.34 5.36 -1.75
N ASN A 166 7.98 5.08 -2.87
CA ASN A 166 8.54 6.08 -3.77
C ASN A 166 7.45 6.93 -4.44
N TYR A 167 6.32 6.33 -4.81
CA TYR A 167 5.15 7.09 -5.27
C TYR A 167 4.72 8.11 -4.21
N LYS A 168 4.64 7.69 -2.94
CA LYS A 168 4.32 8.57 -1.81
C LYS A 168 5.37 9.65 -1.54
N GLU A 169 6.65 9.32 -1.60
CA GLU A 169 7.71 10.27 -1.30
C GLU A 169 7.91 11.28 -2.44
N SER A 170 7.82 10.85 -3.70
CA SER A 170 7.83 11.73 -4.89
C SER A 170 6.66 12.73 -4.87
N HIS A 171 5.52 12.32 -4.31
CA HIS A 171 4.37 13.18 -4.08
C HIS A 171 4.57 14.20 -2.94
N ARG A 172 5.56 14.02 -2.04
CA ARG A 172 5.96 15.03 -1.03
C ARG A 172 6.90 16.08 -1.62
N LYS A 173 7.97 15.67 -2.30
CA LYS A 173 9.06 16.58 -2.71
C LYS A 173 8.71 17.52 -3.87
N THR A 174 7.83 17.11 -4.78
CA THR A 174 7.51 17.93 -5.96
C THR A 174 6.62 19.15 -5.62
N ASN A 175 6.06 19.21 -4.40
CA ASN A 175 5.12 20.24 -3.97
C ASN A 175 5.67 21.26 -2.96
N GLU A 176 6.81 21.05 -2.28
CA GLU A 176 7.22 21.88 -1.13
C GLU A 176 7.36 23.39 -1.43
N VAL A 177 8.05 23.78 -2.50
CA VAL A 177 8.26 25.21 -2.84
C VAL A 177 6.95 25.90 -3.26
N ASN A 178 6.08 25.20 -3.99
CA ASN A 178 4.77 25.74 -4.35
C ASN A 178 3.79 25.69 -3.18
N ALA A 179 3.91 24.71 -2.28
CA ALA A 179 3.04 24.56 -1.11
C ALA A 179 3.27 25.67 -0.08
N GLU A 180 4.51 26.10 0.16
CA GLU A 180 4.81 27.24 1.02
C GLU A 180 4.20 28.54 0.46
N LEU A 181 4.42 28.82 -0.83
CA LEU A 181 3.86 29.99 -1.49
C LEU A 181 2.32 29.94 -1.55
N ASN A 182 1.75 28.78 -1.86
CA ASN A 182 0.30 28.57 -1.87
C ASN A 182 -0.29 28.74 -0.46
N SER A 183 0.40 28.28 0.59
CA SER A 183 -0.05 28.48 1.98
C SER A 183 -0.09 29.97 2.33
N ILE A 184 0.93 30.74 1.92
CA ILE A 184 0.95 32.21 2.10
C ILE A 184 -0.20 32.87 1.31
N LEU A 185 -0.43 32.46 0.07
CA LEU A 185 -1.50 32.99 -0.78
C LEU A 185 -2.89 32.66 -0.23
N ASN A 186 -3.09 31.42 0.23
CA ASN A 186 -4.32 30.94 0.85
C ASN A 186 -4.58 31.71 2.15
N LEU A 187 -3.58 31.82 3.03
CA LEU A 187 -3.69 32.58 4.28
C LEU A 187 -4.01 34.05 4.01
N LYS A 188 -3.34 34.70 3.06
CA LYS A 188 -3.66 36.08 2.64
C LYS A 188 -5.12 36.17 2.19
N THR A 189 -5.57 35.23 1.37
CA THR A 189 -6.94 35.22 0.86
C THR A 189 -7.96 35.07 1.99
N THR A 190 -7.75 34.14 2.92
CA THR A 190 -8.66 33.93 4.06
C THR A 190 -8.67 35.10 5.04
N LEU A 191 -7.53 35.76 5.27
CA LEU A 191 -7.45 36.93 6.15
C LEU A 191 -8.05 38.19 5.50
N MET A 192 -8.00 38.31 4.17
CA MET A 192 -8.52 39.50 3.46
C MET A 192 -9.98 39.36 2.99
N GLN A 193 -10.52 38.15 2.84
CA GLN A 193 -11.90 37.91 2.42
C GLN A 193 -12.84 37.58 3.60
N GLY A 194 -14.13 37.89 3.44
CA GLY A 194 -15.16 37.59 4.45
C GLY A 194 -14.96 38.39 5.75
N SER A 195 -15.24 37.77 6.89
CA SER A 195 -15.13 38.34 8.25
C SER A 195 -13.69 38.50 8.76
N GLY A 196 -12.68 38.54 7.88
CA GLY A 196 -11.27 38.70 8.25
C GLY A 196 -10.85 40.15 8.53
N LEU A 197 -9.52 40.39 8.55
CA LEU A 197 -8.89 41.69 8.83
C LEU A 197 -9.25 42.77 7.81
N GLY A 198 -9.51 42.39 6.55
CA GLY A 198 -9.85 43.36 5.50
C GLY A 198 -11.17 44.09 5.74
N VAL A 199 -12.16 43.42 6.34
CA VAL A 199 -13.42 44.05 6.75
C VAL A 199 -13.18 44.98 7.93
N LEU A 200 -12.37 44.57 8.91
CA LEU A 200 -11.99 45.42 10.04
C LEU A 200 -11.31 46.72 9.59
N THR A 201 -10.35 46.65 8.66
CA THR A 201 -9.69 47.85 8.13
C THR A 201 -10.68 48.75 7.40
N SER A 202 -11.56 48.16 6.57
CA SER A 202 -12.57 48.92 5.82
C SER A 202 -13.58 49.62 6.73
N ILE A 203 -13.98 48.96 7.82
CA ILE A 203 -14.89 49.53 8.82
C ILE A 203 -14.21 50.63 9.61
N ILE A 204 -12.96 50.41 10.05
CA ILE A 204 -12.18 51.45 10.76
C ILE A 204 -12.03 52.69 9.87
N ASP A 205 -11.64 52.52 8.59
CA ASP A 205 -11.54 53.62 7.62
C ASP A 205 -12.88 54.36 7.44
N SER A 206 -14.00 53.63 7.51
CA SER A 206 -15.34 54.23 7.42
C SER A 206 -15.69 55.02 8.68
N ILE A 207 -15.35 54.50 9.87
CA ILE A 207 -15.53 55.19 11.14
C ILE A 207 -14.65 56.43 11.20
N GLU A 208 -13.40 56.37 10.76
CA GLU A 208 -12.52 57.55 10.76
C GLU A 208 -13.08 58.71 9.95
N LYS A 209 -13.83 58.44 8.88
CA LYS A 209 -14.49 59.44 8.05
C LYS A 209 -15.78 60.01 8.67
N ILE A 210 -16.47 59.23 9.48
CA ILE A 210 -17.82 59.57 9.98
C ILE A 210 -17.80 60.00 11.45
N LYS A 211 -16.77 59.63 12.21
CA LYS A 211 -16.66 59.90 13.64
C LYS A 211 -16.79 61.40 13.92
N LYS A 212 -17.64 61.72 14.89
CA LYS A 212 -17.79 63.07 15.42
C LYS A 212 -17.22 63.11 16.82
N GLU A 213 -16.45 64.15 17.10
CA GLU A 213 -15.92 64.39 18.43
C GLU A 213 -16.91 65.24 19.22
N GLU A 214 -17.32 64.75 20.39
CA GLU A 214 -18.19 65.47 21.31
C GLU A 214 -17.71 65.23 22.75
N ASN A 215 -17.36 66.31 23.46
CA ASN A 215 -16.86 66.28 24.84
C ASN A 215 -15.66 65.33 25.07
N GLY A 216 -14.73 65.24 24.10
CA GLY A 216 -13.54 64.39 24.17
C GLY A 216 -13.79 62.91 23.89
N ASN A 217 -15.02 62.53 23.49
CA ASN A 217 -15.37 61.19 23.05
C ASN A 217 -15.72 61.17 21.57
N TYR A 218 -15.50 60.02 20.90
CA TYR A 218 -16.00 59.80 19.55
C TYR A 218 -17.38 59.13 19.59
N LEU A 219 -18.36 59.76 18.92
CA LEU A 219 -19.67 59.16 18.66
C LEU A 219 -19.59 58.30 17.40
N ILE A 220 -19.80 57.01 17.58
CA ILE A 220 -19.84 55.99 16.51
C ILE A 220 -21.26 55.45 16.43
N PRO A 221 -21.88 55.35 15.23
CA PRO A 221 -23.20 54.76 15.11
C PRO A 221 -23.17 53.29 15.53
N LYS A 222 -24.23 52.85 16.22
CA LYS A 222 -24.34 51.49 16.80
C LYS A 222 -24.08 50.38 15.77
N GLU A 223 -24.59 50.54 14.56
CA GLU A 223 -24.42 49.57 13.47
C GLU A 223 -22.95 49.26 13.18
N TYR A 224 -22.07 50.27 13.20
CA TYR A 224 -20.63 50.06 13.00
C TYR A 224 -19.98 49.35 14.18
N TRP A 225 -20.43 49.64 15.40
CA TRP A 225 -19.95 48.94 16.59
C TRP A 225 -20.34 47.47 16.59
N ASP A 226 -21.59 47.17 16.24
CA ASP A 226 -22.09 45.79 16.18
C ASP A 226 -21.28 44.96 15.16
N ILE A 227 -21.02 45.51 13.97
CA ILE A 227 -20.19 44.83 12.96
C ILE A 227 -18.73 44.67 13.42
N ILE A 228 -18.13 45.66 14.09
CA ILE A 228 -16.78 45.52 14.67
C ILE A 228 -16.75 44.41 15.71
N SER A 229 -17.73 44.38 16.61
CA SER A 229 -17.79 43.39 17.68
C SER A 229 -17.90 41.99 17.11
N GLU A 230 -18.76 41.78 16.13
CA GLU A 230 -18.92 40.50 15.44
C GLU A 230 -17.64 40.07 14.70
N ASN A 231 -17.02 41.00 13.97
CA ASN A 231 -15.75 40.75 13.28
C ASN A 231 -14.61 40.43 14.28
N GLN A 232 -14.59 41.08 15.45
CA GLN A 232 -13.62 40.82 16.50
C GLN A 232 -13.75 39.39 17.04
N ASP A 233 -14.98 38.93 17.28
CA ASP A 233 -15.22 37.57 17.77
C ASP A 233 -14.79 36.52 16.73
N HIS A 234 -15.01 36.79 15.45
CA HIS A 234 -14.48 35.95 14.37
C HIS A 234 -12.94 35.87 14.39
N ASN A 235 -12.26 37.02 14.45
CA ASN A 235 -10.79 37.06 14.50
C ASN A 235 -10.23 36.32 15.73
N LYS A 236 -10.87 36.46 16.90
CA LYS A 236 -10.48 35.70 18.10
C LYS A 236 -10.62 34.19 17.90
N SER A 237 -11.68 33.73 17.21
CA SER A 237 -11.86 32.31 16.89
C SER A 237 -10.74 31.80 15.98
N MET A 238 -10.40 32.57 14.94
CA MET A 238 -9.31 32.24 14.02
C MET A 238 -7.96 32.12 14.73
N LEU A 239 -7.64 33.07 15.63
CA LEU A 239 -6.41 33.04 16.43
C LEU A 239 -6.35 31.82 17.35
N LYS A 240 -7.45 31.51 18.06
CA LYS A 240 -7.54 30.31 18.90
C LYS A 240 -7.32 29.02 18.09
N GLY A 241 -7.87 28.95 16.89
CA GLY A 241 -7.68 27.79 16.00
C GLY A 241 -6.23 27.64 15.54
N LEU A 242 -5.54 28.74 15.28
CA LEU A 242 -4.10 28.75 14.97
C LEU A 242 -3.27 28.29 16.16
N ASP A 243 -3.53 28.82 17.35
CA ASP A 243 -2.82 28.44 18.58
C ASP A 243 -2.97 26.93 18.84
N LEU A 244 -4.19 26.40 18.69
CA LEU A 244 -4.46 24.97 18.83
C LEU A 244 -3.71 24.13 17.79
N ALA A 245 -3.62 24.61 16.54
CA ALA A 245 -2.86 23.92 15.49
C ALA A 245 -1.37 23.87 15.83
N VAL A 246 -0.79 25.00 16.27
CA VAL A 246 0.62 25.07 16.68
C VAL A 246 0.89 24.15 17.88
N GLU A 247 0.03 24.17 18.90
CA GLU A 247 0.14 23.28 20.06
C GLU A 247 0.09 21.80 19.64
N THR A 248 -0.83 21.45 18.75
CA THR A 248 -0.98 20.08 18.21
C THR A 248 0.24 19.63 17.38
N ILE A 249 0.87 20.56 16.67
CA ILE A 249 2.09 20.28 15.90
C ILE A 249 3.26 20.02 16.84
N GLN A 250 3.43 20.84 17.88
CA GLN A 250 4.54 20.78 18.82
C GLN A 250 4.42 19.65 19.86
N SER A 251 3.22 19.15 20.10
CA SER A 251 2.99 18.08 21.08
C SER A 251 3.51 16.71 20.62
N HIS A 252 3.84 15.87 21.60
CA HIS A 252 4.18 14.46 21.38
C HIS A 252 2.94 13.59 21.56
N LEU A 253 2.80 12.55 20.74
CA LEU A 253 1.72 11.59 20.88
C LEU A 253 1.86 10.76 22.16
N LYS A 254 0.73 10.49 22.81
CA LYS A 254 0.62 9.50 23.89
C LYS A 254 -0.10 8.28 23.33
N LEU A 255 0.64 7.48 22.57
CA LEU A 255 0.13 6.26 21.97
C LEU A 255 -0.24 5.24 23.05
N GLN A 256 -1.42 4.64 22.89
CA GLN A 256 -1.93 3.59 23.75
C GLN A 256 -2.59 2.50 22.90
N LYS A 257 -2.50 1.25 23.35
CA LYS A 257 -3.18 0.13 22.72
C LYS A 257 -4.67 0.20 23.04
N VAL A 258 -5.50 0.36 22.02
CA VAL A 258 -6.96 0.51 22.14
C VAL A 258 -7.64 -0.46 21.18
N SER A 259 -8.75 -1.05 21.62
CA SER A 259 -9.56 -1.89 20.72
C SER A 259 -10.38 -1.04 19.75
N SER A 260 -10.63 -1.55 18.55
CA SER A 260 -11.51 -0.89 17.57
C SER A 260 -12.90 -0.61 18.13
N GLU A 261 -13.43 -1.46 19.02
CA GLU A 261 -14.70 -1.20 19.72
C GLU A 261 -14.64 0.06 20.58
N THR A 262 -13.56 0.27 21.33
CA THR A 262 -13.40 1.45 22.19
C THR A 262 -13.25 2.71 21.35
N LEU A 263 -12.58 2.63 20.20
CA LEU A 263 -12.49 3.74 19.26
C LEU A 263 -13.84 4.12 18.67
N LEU A 264 -14.64 3.13 18.29
CA LEU A 264 -15.95 3.35 17.68
C LEU A 264 -17.01 3.79 18.71
N ALA A 265 -16.83 3.47 19.99
CA ALA A 265 -17.67 3.95 21.08
C ALA A 265 -17.63 5.48 21.25
N ILE A 266 -16.68 6.17 20.62
CA ILE A 266 -16.58 7.64 20.60
C ILE A 266 -17.59 8.26 19.62
N LEU A 267 -17.98 7.54 18.56
CA LEU A 267 -18.82 8.09 17.50
C LEU A 267 -20.18 8.60 17.99
N PRO A 268 -20.92 7.90 18.87
CA PRO A 268 -22.20 8.40 19.39
C PRO A 268 -22.08 9.74 20.12
N ASP A 269 -21.01 9.94 20.92
CA ASP A 269 -20.78 11.20 21.62
C ASP A 269 -20.51 12.34 20.63
N ILE A 270 -19.77 12.07 19.55
CA ILE A 270 -19.54 13.06 18.49
C ILE A 270 -20.85 13.40 17.77
N VAL A 271 -21.68 12.41 17.46
CA VAL A 271 -22.99 12.66 16.80
C VAL A 271 -23.85 13.58 17.66
N LYS A 272 -23.83 13.37 18.98
CA LYS A 272 -24.55 14.21 19.96
C LYS A 272 -24.11 15.68 19.91
N ASP A 273 -22.82 15.92 19.69
CA ASP A 273 -22.28 17.29 19.58
C ASP A 273 -22.84 18.06 18.36
N PHE A 274 -23.42 17.37 17.37
CA PHE A 274 -23.99 17.97 16.15
C PHE A 274 -25.52 17.78 16.02
N GLU A 275 -26.23 17.43 17.11
CA GLU A 275 -27.69 17.18 17.07
C GLU A 275 -28.48 18.32 16.42
N ASN A 276 -28.17 19.58 16.78
CA ASN A 276 -28.89 20.75 16.27
C ASN A 276 -28.74 20.89 14.74
N GLU A 277 -27.52 20.75 14.22
CA GLU A 277 -27.20 20.91 12.80
C GLU A 277 -27.74 19.74 11.96
N LEU A 278 -27.77 18.53 12.55
CA LEU A 278 -28.38 17.35 11.94
C LEU A 278 -29.90 17.51 11.84
N GLU A 279 -30.56 18.04 12.87
CA GLU A 279 -31.99 18.35 12.85
C GLU A 279 -32.31 19.46 11.84
N GLU A 280 -31.57 20.57 11.87
CA GLU A 280 -31.77 21.71 10.98
C GLU A 280 -31.66 21.32 9.50
N LYS A 281 -30.69 20.45 9.16
CA LYS A 281 -30.49 19.97 7.79
C LYS A 281 -31.27 18.69 7.45
N GLU A 282 -31.98 18.11 8.41
CA GLU A 282 -32.64 16.80 8.29
C GLU A 282 -31.68 15.68 7.80
N ILE A 283 -30.45 15.65 8.32
CA ILE A 283 -29.42 14.66 7.95
C ILE A 283 -29.53 13.43 8.86
N LYS A 284 -29.55 12.24 8.27
CA LYS A 284 -29.53 10.97 9.02
C LYS A 284 -28.11 10.41 9.10
N VAL A 285 -27.62 10.17 10.32
CA VAL A 285 -26.29 9.56 10.53
C VAL A 285 -26.41 8.06 10.72
N ASN A 286 -25.67 7.29 9.90
CA ASN A 286 -25.59 5.84 10.02
C ASN A 286 -24.22 5.45 10.58
N LEU A 287 -24.21 4.85 11.77
CA LEU A 287 -22.99 4.40 12.46
C LEU A 287 -22.60 2.97 12.06
N PRO A 288 -21.31 2.63 12.10
CA PRO A 288 -20.82 1.33 11.66
C PRO A 288 -21.22 0.21 12.63
N VAL A 289 -21.52 -0.97 12.09
CA VAL A 289 -21.73 -2.19 12.88
C VAL A 289 -20.42 -2.98 12.96
N VAL A 290 -19.89 -3.14 14.17
CA VAL A 290 -18.64 -3.87 14.41
C VAL A 290 -18.87 -5.37 14.27
N LYS A 291 -18.19 -6.00 13.31
CA LYS A 291 -18.21 -7.48 13.14
C LYS A 291 -16.93 -8.15 13.65
N GLN A 292 -15.85 -7.38 13.80
CA GLN A 292 -14.53 -7.86 14.16
C GLN A 292 -13.80 -6.82 15.01
N THR A 293 -13.08 -7.29 16.02
CA THR A 293 -12.36 -6.44 16.98
C THR A 293 -10.87 -6.59 16.77
N VAL A 294 -10.17 -5.47 16.60
CA VAL A 294 -8.73 -5.40 16.37
C VAL A 294 -8.07 -4.46 17.37
N THR A 295 -6.77 -4.60 17.58
CA THR A 295 -6.00 -3.71 18.44
C THR A 295 -5.28 -2.68 17.59
N LEU A 296 -5.35 -1.42 17.99
CA LEU A 296 -4.75 -0.27 17.33
C LEU A 296 -3.89 0.49 18.34
N GLU A 297 -2.85 1.16 17.86
CA GLU A 297 -2.01 2.01 18.69
C GLU A 297 -2.30 3.48 18.35
N VAL A 298 -3.00 4.16 19.25
CA VAL A 298 -3.60 5.47 18.99
C VAL A 298 -3.58 6.38 20.20
N ASP A 299 -3.46 7.69 19.99
CA ASP A 299 -3.77 8.70 21.00
C ASP A 299 -5.26 9.05 20.90
N LEU A 300 -6.03 8.70 21.94
CA LEU A 300 -7.49 8.87 21.92
C LEU A 300 -7.92 10.33 21.83
N ASN A 301 -7.12 11.27 22.35
CA ASN A 301 -7.48 12.69 22.31
C ASN A 301 -7.34 13.24 20.90
N TYR A 302 -6.25 12.89 20.22
CA TYR A 302 -6.06 13.30 18.83
C TYR A 302 -6.98 12.56 17.86
N PHE A 303 -7.30 11.30 18.14
CA PHE A 303 -8.30 10.59 17.34
C PHE A 303 -9.69 11.21 17.46
N LYS A 304 -10.10 11.65 18.66
CA LYS A 304 -11.33 12.45 18.86
C LYS A 304 -11.32 13.72 18.03
N ILE A 305 -10.19 14.42 17.98
CA ILE A 305 -10.02 15.63 17.17
C ILE A 305 -10.17 15.31 15.67
N ILE A 306 -9.52 14.25 15.19
CA ILE A 306 -9.64 13.78 13.80
C ILE A 306 -11.10 13.53 13.42
N LEU A 307 -11.81 12.74 14.23
CA LEU A 307 -13.20 12.42 13.98
C LEU A 307 -14.09 13.67 14.00
N HIS A 308 -13.90 14.55 14.98
CA HIS A 308 -14.67 15.79 15.07
C HIS A 308 -14.51 16.66 13.81
N GLU A 309 -13.29 16.80 13.26
CA GLU A 309 -13.06 17.56 12.03
C GLU A 309 -13.67 16.90 10.78
N ILE A 310 -13.66 15.56 10.71
CA ILE A 310 -14.32 14.81 9.63
C ILE A 310 -15.84 15.02 9.71
N PHE A 311 -16.43 14.96 10.91
CA PHE A 311 -17.85 15.21 11.12
C PHE A 311 -18.23 16.66 10.82
N THR A 312 -17.47 17.64 11.31
CA THR A 312 -17.69 19.07 11.02
C THR A 312 -17.77 19.28 9.51
N ASN A 313 -16.78 18.82 8.75
CA ASN A 313 -16.77 19.01 7.29
C ASN A 313 -17.84 18.18 6.58
N GLY A 314 -18.05 16.94 7.02
CA GLY A 314 -19.07 16.05 6.48
C GLY A 314 -20.47 16.65 6.58
N ILE A 315 -20.87 17.12 7.77
CA ILE A 315 -22.20 17.71 8.01
C ILE A 315 -22.31 19.10 7.37
N LYS A 316 -21.27 19.92 7.45
CA LYS A 316 -21.24 21.27 6.86
C LYS A 316 -21.48 21.24 5.35
N TYR A 317 -20.89 20.29 4.64
CA TYR A 317 -21.02 20.14 3.18
C TYR A 317 -22.03 19.08 2.74
N SER A 318 -22.77 18.50 3.68
CA SER A 318 -23.88 17.59 3.36
C SER A 318 -25.08 18.35 2.81
N LYS A 319 -25.71 17.79 1.78
CA LYS A 319 -27.00 18.22 1.26
C LYS A 319 -28.09 18.04 2.34
N THR A 320 -29.07 18.93 2.36
CA THR A 320 -30.24 18.76 3.24
C THR A 320 -31.04 17.51 2.87
N LYS A 321 -31.68 16.86 3.85
CA LYS A 321 -32.44 15.61 3.68
C LYS A 321 -31.59 14.48 3.06
N SER A 322 -30.36 14.33 3.51
CA SER A 322 -29.42 13.31 3.04
C SER A 322 -28.90 12.41 4.17
N ASN A 323 -28.03 11.46 3.82
CA ASN A 323 -27.41 10.56 4.78
C ASN A 323 -25.93 10.90 4.95
N PHE A 324 -25.46 10.75 6.19
CA PHE A 324 -24.04 10.74 6.53
C PHE A 324 -23.68 9.34 7.02
N ASP A 325 -23.04 8.55 6.17
CA ASP A 325 -22.80 7.14 6.42
C ASP A 325 -21.36 6.91 6.88
N ILE A 326 -21.18 6.16 7.97
CA ILE A 326 -19.87 5.77 8.46
C ILE A 326 -19.73 4.26 8.38
N PHE A 327 -18.64 3.82 7.74
CA PHE A 327 -18.33 2.41 7.55
C PHE A 327 -16.96 2.09 8.14
N VAL A 328 -16.80 0.84 8.55
CA VAL A 328 -15.52 0.29 8.96
C VAL A 328 -15.20 -0.92 8.10
N THR A 329 -14.02 -0.93 7.53
CA THR A 329 -13.48 -2.04 6.74
C THR A 329 -12.08 -2.38 7.20
N PHE A 330 -11.66 -3.62 6.93
CA PHE A 330 -10.31 -4.10 7.23
C PHE A 330 -9.66 -4.48 5.91
N VAL A 331 -8.57 -3.81 5.56
CA VAL A 331 -7.89 -3.98 4.26
C VAL A 331 -6.40 -4.11 4.52
N ASP A 332 -5.80 -5.23 4.12
CA ASP A 332 -4.33 -5.46 4.12
C ASP A 332 -3.61 -5.06 5.41
N GLY A 333 -4.18 -5.42 6.57
CA GLY A 333 -3.59 -5.10 7.88
C GLY A 333 -3.89 -3.68 8.40
N TYR A 334 -4.78 -2.94 7.75
CA TYR A 334 -5.25 -1.63 8.20
C TYR A 334 -6.72 -1.66 8.63
N PHE A 335 -7.00 -0.89 9.69
CA PHE A 335 -8.33 -0.47 10.06
C PHE A 335 -8.68 0.78 9.23
N CYS A 336 -9.76 0.70 8.45
CA CYS A 336 -10.24 1.80 7.62
C CYS A 336 -11.61 2.26 8.12
N LEU A 337 -11.69 3.54 8.51
CA LEU A 337 -12.95 4.23 8.81
C LEU A 337 -13.27 5.18 7.66
N SER A 338 -14.38 4.94 6.97
CA SER A 338 -14.84 5.73 5.83
C SER A 338 -16.08 6.52 6.22
N ALA A 339 -16.03 7.84 6.12
CA ALA A 339 -17.16 8.74 6.28
C ALA A 339 -17.62 9.23 4.91
N LYS A 340 -18.86 8.92 4.54
CA LYS A 340 -19.46 9.25 3.25
C LYS A 340 -20.57 10.27 3.45
N ASN A 341 -20.51 11.35 2.68
CA ASN A 341 -21.54 12.38 2.67
C ASN A 341 -22.01 12.69 1.24
N ASN A 342 -23.31 12.98 1.09
CA ASN A 342 -23.85 13.51 -0.16
C ASN A 342 -23.58 15.01 -0.25
N ILE A 343 -22.94 15.46 -1.32
CA ILE A 343 -22.55 16.86 -1.46
C ILE A 343 -23.70 17.75 -1.94
N ILE A 344 -23.64 19.02 -1.56
CA ILE A 344 -24.48 20.09 -2.10
C ILE A 344 -24.18 20.21 -3.60
N ASP A 345 -25.23 20.29 -4.44
CA ASP A 345 -25.07 20.47 -5.88
C ASP A 345 -24.93 21.97 -6.18
N ASP A 346 -23.73 22.49 -5.98
CA ASP A 346 -23.36 23.88 -6.31
C ASP A 346 -22.13 23.94 -7.23
N ASP A 347 -21.85 25.13 -7.77
CA ASP A 347 -20.71 25.32 -8.68
C ASP A 347 -19.36 25.08 -7.99
N TYR A 348 -19.29 25.23 -6.67
CA TYR A 348 -18.11 24.94 -5.86
C TYR A 348 -17.84 23.42 -5.76
N ALA A 349 -18.88 22.60 -5.65
CA ALA A 349 -18.77 21.15 -5.61
C ALA A 349 -18.31 20.55 -6.95
N LYS A 350 -18.53 21.23 -8.07
CA LYS A 350 -17.95 20.84 -9.37
C LYS A 350 -16.43 20.99 -9.40
N HIS A 351 -15.86 21.92 -8.63
CA HIS A 351 -14.41 22.11 -8.52
C HIS A 351 -13.71 21.05 -7.67
N LEU A 352 -14.45 20.31 -6.82
CA LEU A 352 -13.91 19.20 -6.01
C LEU A 352 -13.36 18.05 -6.88
N LEU A 353 -13.90 17.86 -8.08
CA LEU A 353 -13.52 16.79 -9.01
C LEU A 353 -12.04 16.86 -9.45
N HIS A 354 -11.36 17.99 -9.29
CA HIS A 354 -9.97 18.19 -9.75
C HIS A 354 -9.01 18.65 -8.64
N SER A 355 -9.47 18.73 -7.38
CA SER A 355 -8.73 19.41 -6.30
C SER A 355 -8.62 18.63 -4.99
N GLU A 356 -8.78 17.30 -5.01
CA GLU A 356 -8.69 16.42 -3.83
C GLU A 356 -7.40 16.63 -3.02
N LYS A 357 -6.25 16.81 -3.68
CA LYS A 357 -4.96 17.07 -3.01
C LYS A 357 -4.88 18.45 -2.35
N LYS A 358 -5.64 19.44 -2.85
CA LYS A 358 -5.64 20.81 -2.30
C LYS A 358 -6.46 20.91 -1.03
N LEU A 359 -7.40 20.00 -0.80
CA LEU A 359 -8.27 20.03 0.39
C LEU A 359 -7.53 19.85 1.71
N VAL A 360 -6.33 19.24 1.68
CA VAL A 360 -5.45 19.11 2.85
C VAL A 360 -4.37 20.18 2.89
N GLU A 361 -4.27 21.05 1.87
CA GLU A 361 -3.32 22.17 1.89
C GLU A 361 -3.73 23.19 2.96
N PRO A 362 -2.76 23.69 3.76
CA PRO A 362 -3.05 24.70 4.78
C PRO A 362 -3.79 25.89 4.19
N PHE A 363 -4.81 26.35 4.92
CA PHE A 363 -5.62 27.54 4.62
C PHE A 363 -6.48 27.44 3.35
N TYR A 364 -6.47 26.29 2.66
CA TYR A 364 -7.28 26.13 1.47
C TYR A 364 -8.75 25.95 1.83
N ARG A 365 -9.63 26.67 1.13
CA ARG A 365 -11.09 26.57 1.28
C ARG A 365 -11.74 26.61 -0.09
N ILE A 366 -12.67 25.69 -0.33
CA ILE A 366 -13.49 25.69 -1.54
C ILE A 366 -14.70 26.62 -1.36
N HIS A 367 -15.36 26.53 -0.21
CA HIS A 367 -16.54 27.35 0.10
C HIS A 367 -16.19 28.50 1.05
N PRO A 368 -16.93 29.60 1.00
CA PRO A 368 -16.93 30.63 2.04
C PRO A 368 -17.23 30.03 3.44
N PRO A 369 -16.82 30.70 4.52
CA PRO A 369 -17.19 30.30 5.87
C PRO A 369 -18.70 30.24 6.06
N VAL A 370 -19.18 29.23 6.80
CA VAL A 370 -20.59 29.04 7.14
C VAL A 370 -20.79 29.47 8.59
N GLU A 371 -21.62 30.50 8.81
CA GLU A 371 -21.71 31.17 10.11
C GLU A 371 -22.20 30.27 11.24
N SER A 372 -23.11 29.33 10.95
CA SER A 372 -23.64 28.39 11.94
C SER A 372 -22.59 27.43 12.51
N PHE A 373 -21.43 27.28 11.85
CA PHE A 373 -20.37 26.36 12.27
C PHE A 373 -19.21 27.04 13.01
N TYR A 374 -19.22 28.37 13.22
CA TYR A 374 -18.06 29.08 13.78
C TYR A 374 -17.61 28.60 15.16
N GLN A 375 -18.55 28.16 16.01
CA GLN A 375 -18.22 27.66 17.34
C GLN A 375 -17.76 26.19 17.34
N LYS A 376 -17.99 25.47 16.24
CA LYS A 376 -17.68 24.04 16.08
C LYS A 376 -16.39 23.79 15.28
N GLU A 377 -15.98 24.73 14.43
CA GLU A 377 -14.69 24.69 13.75
C GLU A 377 -13.54 24.94 14.73
N LYS A 378 -12.98 23.86 15.30
CA LYS A 378 -11.81 23.96 16.20
C LYS A 378 -10.62 24.54 15.45
N PHE A 379 -10.34 24.00 14.27
CA PHE A 379 -9.33 24.52 13.36
C PHE A 379 -10.03 25.36 12.29
N SER A 380 -10.24 26.63 12.63
CA SER A 380 -10.69 27.68 11.72
C SER A 380 -9.72 27.84 10.52
N LEU A 381 -9.93 28.85 9.67
CA LEU A 381 -9.02 29.23 8.59
C LEU A 381 -8.83 28.19 7.47
N GLY A 382 -9.46 27.01 7.52
CA GLY A 382 -9.23 25.93 6.55
C GLY A 382 -8.08 25.01 6.96
N LEU A 383 -7.79 24.91 8.26
CA LEU A 383 -6.75 24.03 8.80
C LEU A 383 -7.27 22.64 9.21
N GLY A 384 -8.58 22.43 9.31
CA GLY A 384 -9.18 21.18 9.80
C GLY A 384 -8.65 19.92 9.11
N LEU A 385 -8.82 19.80 7.79
CA LEU A 385 -8.36 18.61 7.04
C LEU A 385 -6.83 18.50 6.98
N THR A 386 -6.11 19.63 6.94
CA THR A 386 -4.64 19.64 7.10
C THR A 386 -4.23 19.01 8.42
N MET A 387 -4.94 19.34 9.51
CA MET A 387 -4.62 18.78 10.82
C MET A 387 -5.04 17.32 10.96
N VAL A 388 -6.15 16.90 10.33
CA VAL A 388 -6.52 15.50 10.22
C VAL A 388 -5.40 14.70 9.55
N ASP A 389 -4.92 15.17 8.40
CA ASP A 389 -3.84 14.52 7.67
C ASP A 389 -2.55 14.46 8.51
N PHE A 390 -2.14 15.57 9.11
CA PHE A 390 -0.95 15.63 9.98
C PHE A 390 -1.05 14.69 11.19
N LEU A 391 -2.19 14.68 11.89
CA LEU A 391 -2.39 13.83 13.06
C LEU A 391 -2.41 12.36 12.67
N LEU A 392 -3.03 11.98 11.56
CA LEU A 392 -3.03 10.60 11.10
C LEU A 392 -1.63 10.12 10.71
N HIS A 393 -0.85 10.96 10.04
CA HIS A 393 0.56 10.66 9.78
C HIS A 393 1.37 10.46 11.06
N LYS A 394 1.15 11.28 12.10
CA LYS A 394 1.75 11.09 13.42
C LYS A 394 1.42 9.69 14.00
N HIS A 395 0.25 9.14 13.72
CA HIS A 395 -0.19 7.79 14.12
C HIS A 395 0.27 6.67 13.16
N ASN A 396 1.18 6.94 12.22
CA ASN A 396 1.53 6.03 11.12
C ASN A 396 0.30 5.60 10.27
N GLY A 397 -0.76 6.40 10.31
CA GLY A 397 -1.97 6.24 9.52
C GLY A 397 -1.92 7.05 8.22
N MET A 398 -3.02 6.99 7.48
CA MET A 398 -3.19 7.72 6.23
C MET A 398 -4.58 8.34 6.16
N PHE A 399 -4.68 9.50 5.52
CA PHE A 399 -5.94 10.16 5.21
C PHE A 399 -6.13 10.25 3.70
N PHE A 400 -7.33 9.95 3.23
CA PHE A 400 -7.72 10.14 1.84
C PHE A 400 -9.09 10.80 1.76
N ILE A 401 -9.28 11.65 0.77
CA ILE A 401 -10.59 12.17 0.42
C ILE A 401 -10.79 11.97 -1.07
N ARG A 402 -11.91 11.37 -1.46
CA ARG A 402 -12.21 11.08 -2.85
C ARG A 402 -13.65 11.36 -3.20
N ASN A 403 -13.86 11.77 -4.44
CA ASN A 403 -15.19 11.84 -5.02
C ASN A 403 -15.66 10.43 -5.40
N ALA A 404 -16.94 10.14 -5.15
CA ALA A 404 -17.60 8.91 -5.54
C ALA A 404 -19.00 9.20 -6.08
N ILE A 405 -19.56 8.27 -6.85
CA ILE A 405 -20.93 8.34 -7.33
C ILE A 405 -21.71 7.27 -6.59
N ASP A 406 -22.74 7.69 -5.87
CA ASP A 406 -23.63 6.79 -5.18
C ASP A 406 -24.62 6.15 -6.16
N HIS A 407 -24.58 4.83 -6.27
CA HIS A 407 -25.47 4.01 -7.10
C HIS A 407 -26.55 3.29 -6.29
N THR A 408 -26.61 3.51 -4.98
CA THR A 408 -27.54 2.80 -4.08
C THR A 408 -28.99 3.28 -4.20
N THR A 409 -29.24 4.41 -4.85
CA THR A 409 -30.58 4.94 -5.13
C THR A 409 -30.80 5.10 -6.64
N GLU A 410 -32.07 5.19 -7.09
CA GLU A 410 -32.41 5.34 -8.52
C GLU A 410 -31.81 6.62 -9.15
N ILE A 411 -31.44 7.61 -8.33
CA ILE A 411 -30.82 8.86 -8.74
C ILE A 411 -29.34 8.81 -8.37
N LYS A 412 -28.46 8.86 -9.38
CA LYS A 412 -27.01 8.98 -9.13
C LYS A 412 -26.73 10.28 -8.36
N ALA A 413 -26.19 10.15 -7.16
CA ALA A 413 -25.85 11.29 -6.32
C ALA A 413 -24.32 11.39 -6.18
N SER A 414 -23.75 12.56 -6.44
CA SER A 414 -22.35 12.82 -6.14
C SER A 414 -22.13 12.77 -4.63
N CYS A 415 -21.11 12.04 -4.20
CA CYS A 415 -20.74 11.91 -2.80
C CYS A 415 -19.24 12.06 -2.62
N VAL A 416 -18.84 12.43 -1.41
CA VAL A 416 -17.44 12.49 -1.01
C VAL A 416 -17.24 11.45 0.08
N ILE A 417 -16.12 10.74 0.00
CA ILE A 417 -15.72 9.76 0.99
C ILE A 417 -14.38 10.21 1.58
N ALA A 418 -14.38 10.51 2.87
CA ALA A 418 -13.19 10.73 3.68
C ALA A 418 -12.81 9.43 4.38
N GLU A 419 -11.58 8.98 4.20
CA GLU A 419 -11.10 7.69 4.70
C GLU A 419 -9.90 7.86 5.61
N VAL A 420 -9.99 7.20 6.76
CA VAL A 420 -8.97 7.17 7.79
C VAL A 420 -8.42 5.75 7.88
N PHE A 421 -7.14 5.58 7.60
CA PHE A 421 -6.44 4.32 7.71
C PHE A 421 -5.52 4.34 8.92
N LEU A 422 -5.61 3.32 9.76
CA LEU A 422 -4.73 3.10 10.91
C LEU A 422 -4.15 1.67 10.87
N PRO A 423 -2.86 1.48 11.14
CA PRO A 423 -2.24 0.15 11.12
C PRO A 423 -2.75 -0.71 12.27
N ILE A 424 -3.17 -1.94 11.96
CA ILE A 424 -3.55 -2.94 12.95
C ILE A 424 -2.29 -3.49 13.62
N GLN A 425 -2.31 -3.54 14.95
CA GLN A 425 -1.24 -4.14 15.72
C GLN A 425 -1.50 -5.65 15.83
N THR A 426 -0.53 -6.44 15.36
CA THR A 426 -0.53 -7.91 15.47
C THR A 426 -0.15 -8.43 16.85
#